data_AF-Q2IFI2-F1
#
_entry.id   AF-Q2IFI2-F1
#
_cell.length_a   1.000
_cell.length_b   1.000
_cell.length_c   1.000
_cell.angle_alpha   90.00
_cell.angle_beta   90.00
_cell.angle_gamma   90.00
#
_symmetry.space_group_name_H-M   'P 1'
#
loop_
_entity.id
_entity.type
_entity.pdbx_description
1 polymer ?
#
loop_
_entity_poly.entity_id
_entity_poly.type
_entity_poly.pdbx_seq_one_letter_code
_entity_poly.pdbx_strand_id
1 'polypeptide(L)'
;MPLPTFPSDAEARHEEGFINSADHLRLYWQRFTPPAPRATVAVLHGGGDHCGRYAGITAALVRAGFQVALLDFRGHGQSDGRRWHVDAFADYLADLDALVAKLAQDGVAAERLFVLAHSQGALIATLWGLSGRGRHVSGFVLTSPFYALASRAPLAKLLAARTLGRLVPWLPISSGLDPADLTSDPDLQKWTARDPLYGRVTTPRWFEEARRAQAEVARRAGEWTAPLLVLAAGADRVVGLDATRAFVSAAGATDKRLEVYEGFRHEVLNEVERARPIAEAVAWLSARAPR
;
A
#
# COMPACT_ATOMS: atom_id res chain seq x y z
N MET A 1 -20.73 -1.30 -11.88
CA MET A 1 -21.08 -2.18 -10.73
C MET A 1 -21.18 -1.27 -9.51
N PRO A 2 -22.02 -1.55 -8.50
CA PRO A 2 -22.00 -0.73 -7.28
C PRO A 2 -20.59 -0.71 -6.70
N LEU A 3 -20.20 0.44 -6.13
CA LEU A 3 -18.94 0.58 -5.41
C LEU A 3 -18.86 -0.50 -4.32
N PRO A 4 -17.69 -1.09 -4.08
CA PRO A 4 -17.53 -2.04 -2.98
C PRO A 4 -17.89 -1.39 -1.64
N THR A 5 -18.56 -2.15 -0.77
CA THR A 5 -18.88 -1.73 0.61
C THR A 5 -18.01 -2.50 1.59
N PHE A 6 -17.72 -1.87 2.73
CA PHE A 6 -17.08 -2.56 3.85
C PHE A 6 -17.98 -3.68 4.38
N PRO A 7 -17.42 -4.64 5.15
CA PRO A 7 -18.20 -5.64 5.86
C PRO A 7 -19.33 -5.01 6.67
N SER A 8 -20.48 -5.68 6.70
CA SER A 8 -21.57 -5.34 7.61
C SER A 8 -21.24 -5.72 9.06
N ASP A 9 -21.99 -5.16 10.02
CA ASP A 9 -21.86 -5.49 11.45
C ASP A 9 -22.12 -6.98 11.75
N ALA A 10 -22.86 -7.67 10.85
CA ALA A 10 -23.08 -9.12 10.94
C ALA A 10 -21.86 -9.93 10.49
N GLU A 11 -21.02 -9.38 9.60
CA GLU A 11 -19.82 -10.05 9.08
C GLU A 11 -18.60 -9.81 9.98
N ALA A 12 -18.46 -8.61 10.55
CA ALA A 12 -17.35 -8.27 11.41
C ALA A 12 -17.68 -7.13 12.38
N ARG A 13 -17.06 -7.16 13.56
CA ARG A 13 -16.98 -5.99 14.44
C ARG A 13 -16.05 -4.95 13.83
N HIS A 14 -16.57 -3.76 13.60
CA HIS A 14 -15.79 -2.60 13.15
C HIS A 14 -15.28 -1.79 14.35
N GLU A 15 -13.99 -1.47 14.35
CA GLU A 15 -13.33 -0.62 15.33
C GLU A 15 -12.46 0.39 14.59
N GLU A 16 -12.44 1.64 15.03
CA GLU A 16 -11.61 2.69 14.44
C GLU A 16 -11.06 3.61 15.53
N GLY A 17 -10.02 4.35 15.19
CA GLY A 17 -9.46 5.35 16.10
C GLY A 17 -8.15 5.92 15.60
N PHE A 18 -7.37 6.43 16.55
CA PHE A 18 -6.06 7.00 16.28
C PHE A 18 -4.99 6.32 17.13
N ILE A 19 -3.82 6.13 16.54
CA ILE A 19 -2.57 5.81 17.24
C ILE A 19 -1.59 6.95 17.04
N ASN A 20 -0.62 7.11 17.94
CA ASN A 20 0.43 8.10 17.75
C ASN A 20 1.59 7.51 16.95
N SER A 21 2.08 8.25 15.96
CA SER A 21 3.39 8.01 15.37
C SER A 21 4.50 8.29 16.40
N ALA A 22 5.74 7.91 16.07
CA ALA A 22 6.91 8.16 16.91
C ALA A 22 7.15 9.67 17.18
N ASP A 23 6.71 10.54 16.27
CA ASP A 23 6.78 11.99 16.33
C ASP A 23 5.42 12.65 16.68
N HIS A 24 4.51 11.88 17.30
CA HIS A 24 3.24 12.36 17.88
C HIS A 24 2.19 12.88 16.89
N LEU A 25 2.28 12.51 15.61
CA LEU A 25 1.15 12.66 14.69
C LEU A 25 0.09 11.62 15.02
N ARG A 26 -1.18 12.00 14.99
CA ARG A 26 -2.28 11.03 15.08
C ARG A 26 -2.45 10.34 13.73
N LEU A 27 -2.30 9.03 13.72
CA LEU A 27 -2.52 8.18 12.56
C LEU A 27 -3.86 7.48 12.72
N TYR A 28 -4.77 7.72 11.80
CA TYR A 28 -6.07 7.06 11.76
C TYR A 28 -5.89 5.59 11.36
N TRP A 29 -6.58 4.71 12.06
CA TRP A 29 -6.66 3.30 11.73
C TRP A 29 -8.10 2.82 11.85
N GLN A 30 -8.43 1.75 11.12
CA GLN A 30 -9.68 1.01 11.26
C GLN A 30 -9.43 -0.48 11.16
N ARG A 31 -10.30 -1.29 11.77
CA ARG A 31 -10.18 -2.73 11.85
C ARG A 31 -11.53 -3.40 11.74
N PHE A 32 -11.58 -4.49 10.99
CA PHE A 32 -12.74 -5.36 10.88
C PHE A 32 -12.37 -6.74 11.41
N THR A 33 -13.06 -7.17 12.46
CA THR A 33 -12.78 -8.43 13.16
C THR A 33 -13.95 -9.40 13.01
N PRO A 34 -13.81 -10.49 12.24
CA PRO A 34 -14.83 -11.53 12.20
C PRO A 34 -14.89 -12.26 13.56
N PRO A 35 -15.96 -13.04 13.85
CA PRO A 35 -16.12 -13.69 15.16
C PRO A 35 -14.98 -14.61 15.60
N ALA A 36 -14.30 -15.26 14.66
CA ALA A 36 -13.17 -16.16 14.92
C ALA A 36 -12.04 -15.90 13.89
N PRO A 37 -11.20 -14.87 14.09
CA PRO A 37 -10.16 -14.52 13.14
C PRO A 37 -9.01 -15.54 13.22
N ARG A 38 -8.66 -16.15 12.08
CA ARG A 38 -7.55 -17.11 11.99
C ARG A 38 -6.19 -16.44 11.79
N ALA A 39 -6.18 -15.25 11.21
CA ALA A 39 -5.01 -14.40 11.02
C ALA A 39 -5.45 -12.94 10.83
N THR A 40 -4.48 -12.01 10.86
CA THR A 40 -4.69 -10.59 10.57
C THR A 40 -3.98 -10.22 9.27
N VAL A 41 -4.62 -9.38 8.44
CA VAL A 41 -4.01 -8.74 7.28
C VAL A 41 -3.95 -7.24 7.52
N ALA A 42 -2.74 -6.68 7.57
CA ALA A 42 -2.54 -5.23 7.51
C ALA A 42 -2.62 -4.78 6.04
N VAL A 43 -3.62 -3.96 5.72
CA VAL A 43 -3.85 -3.42 4.37
C VAL A 43 -3.31 -1.99 4.30
N LEU A 44 -2.34 -1.76 3.42
CA LEU A 44 -1.58 -0.51 3.31
C LEU A 44 -1.86 0.17 1.97
N HIS A 45 -2.32 1.42 2.04
CA HIS A 45 -2.78 2.16 0.86
C HIS A 45 -1.63 2.76 0.02
N GLY A 46 -1.96 3.19 -1.21
CA GLY A 46 -1.05 3.89 -2.13
C GLY A 46 -0.85 5.37 -1.84
N GLY A 47 -0.02 6.05 -2.63
CA GLY A 47 0.20 7.49 -2.47
C GLY A 47 -1.05 8.30 -2.85
N GLY A 48 -1.42 9.30 -2.05
CA GLY A 48 -2.66 10.07 -2.24
C GLY A 48 -3.95 9.31 -1.89
N ASP A 49 -3.85 8.04 -1.54
CA ASP A 49 -4.97 7.16 -1.20
C ASP A 49 -5.28 7.19 0.31
N HIS A 50 -6.26 6.40 0.77
CA HIS A 50 -6.57 6.17 2.19
C HIS A 50 -7.34 4.85 2.39
N CYS A 51 -7.47 4.41 3.64
CA CYS A 51 -8.11 3.15 4.04
C CYS A 51 -9.53 2.94 3.48
N GLY A 52 -10.31 4.03 3.32
CA GLY A 52 -11.70 3.99 2.86
C GLY A 52 -11.90 3.41 1.46
N ARG A 53 -10.82 3.31 0.67
CA ARG A 53 -10.86 2.80 -0.71
C ARG A 53 -10.66 1.28 -0.81
N TYR A 54 -10.43 0.60 0.31
CA TYR A 54 -10.10 -0.83 0.36
C TYR A 54 -11.27 -1.71 0.80
N ALA A 55 -12.50 -1.21 0.69
CA ALA A 55 -13.73 -1.92 1.05
C ALA A 55 -13.84 -3.31 0.40
N GLY A 56 -13.55 -3.42 -0.91
CA GLY A 56 -13.72 -4.67 -1.66
C GLY A 56 -12.82 -5.81 -1.18
N ILE A 57 -11.52 -5.54 -1.00
CA ILE A 57 -10.57 -6.53 -0.48
C ILE A 57 -10.83 -6.80 1.01
N THR A 58 -11.23 -5.80 1.79
CA THR A 58 -11.57 -5.96 3.21
C THR A 58 -12.74 -6.91 3.39
N ALA A 59 -13.83 -6.72 2.63
CA ALA A 59 -14.98 -7.62 2.65
C ALA A 59 -14.61 -9.06 2.27
N ALA A 60 -13.79 -9.23 1.23
CA ALA A 60 -13.36 -10.56 0.80
C ALA A 60 -12.49 -11.27 1.86
N LEU A 61 -11.57 -10.55 2.50
CA LEU A 61 -10.71 -11.09 3.56
C LEU A 61 -11.51 -11.44 4.82
N VAL A 62 -12.43 -10.58 5.26
CA VAL A 62 -13.31 -10.86 6.40
C VAL A 62 -14.15 -12.12 6.17
N ARG A 63 -14.74 -12.26 4.98
CA ARG A 63 -15.50 -13.47 4.61
C ARG A 63 -14.63 -14.73 4.57
N ALA A 64 -13.33 -14.59 4.32
CA ALA A 64 -12.36 -15.67 4.38
C ALA A 64 -11.83 -15.93 5.81
N GLY A 65 -12.35 -15.24 6.83
CA GLY A 65 -12.00 -15.44 8.24
C GLY A 65 -10.79 -14.64 8.71
N PHE A 66 -10.35 -13.63 7.97
CA PHE A 66 -9.26 -12.75 8.38
C PHE A 66 -9.78 -11.53 9.13
N GLN A 67 -9.08 -11.17 10.21
CA GLN A 67 -9.15 -9.80 10.71
C GLN A 67 -8.40 -8.89 9.72
N VAL A 68 -8.95 -7.71 9.43
CA VAL A 68 -8.32 -6.76 8.52
C VAL A 68 -8.06 -5.46 9.28
N ALA A 69 -6.82 -4.99 9.27
CA ALA A 69 -6.43 -3.72 9.88
C ALA A 69 -5.90 -2.78 8.79
N LEU A 70 -6.38 -1.55 8.78
CA LEU A 70 -6.00 -0.52 7.81
C LEU A 70 -5.46 0.69 8.55
N LEU A 71 -4.50 1.38 7.93
CA LEU A 71 -3.86 2.58 8.46
C LEU A 71 -3.86 3.64 7.37
N ASP A 72 -4.26 4.87 7.72
CA ASP A 72 -3.93 6.04 6.93
C ASP A 72 -2.51 6.49 7.31
N PHE A 73 -1.57 6.44 6.39
CA PHE A 73 -0.22 6.95 6.63
C PHE A 73 -0.24 8.46 6.91
N ARG A 74 0.79 8.98 7.58
CA ARG A 74 0.96 10.42 7.78
C ARG A 74 0.71 11.21 6.49
N GLY A 75 0.02 12.33 6.60
CA GLY A 75 -0.30 13.17 5.44
C GLY A 75 -1.36 12.61 4.50
N HIS A 76 -2.01 11.49 4.82
CA HIS A 76 -3.06 10.85 4.02
C HIS A 76 -4.35 10.69 4.80
N GLY A 77 -5.47 10.58 4.07
CA GLY A 77 -6.80 10.36 4.64
C GLY A 77 -7.08 11.21 5.88
N GLN A 78 -7.45 10.53 6.96
CA GLN A 78 -7.81 11.14 8.24
C GLN A 78 -6.62 11.37 9.18
N SER A 79 -5.42 10.91 8.82
CA SER A 79 -4.21 11.08 9.63
C SER A 79 -3.70 12.51 9.60
N ASP A 80 -3.06 12.93 10.69
CA ASP A 80 -2.38 14.21 10.80
C ASP A 80 -1.17 14.30 9.84
N GLY A 81 -0.56 15.48 9.77
CA GLY A 81 0.62 15.76 8.96
C GLY A 81 0.29 16.48 7.65
N ARG A 82 1.33 17.09 7.06
CA ARG A 82 1.22 17.81 5.78
C ARG A 82 0.80 16.84 4.67
N ARG A 83 -0.17 17.26 3.84
CA ARG A 83 -0.73 16.41 2.78
C ARG A 83 0.36 15.81 1.90
N TRP A 84 0.38 14.49 1.82
CA TRP A 84 1.29 13.66 1.05
C TRP A 84 2.75 14.13 1.10
N HIS A 85 3.22 14.35 2.32
CA HIS A 85 4.56 14.82 2.60
C HIS A 85 5.22 13.93 3.66
N VAL A 86 6.53 13.79 3.56
CA VAL A 86 7.35 13.14 4.57
C VAL A 86 8.71 13.82 4.60
N ASP A 87 9.34 13.89 5.76
CA ASP A 87 10.72 14.36 5.88
C ASP A 87 11.70 13.24 5.56
N ALA A 88 11.53 12.05 6.11
CA ALA A 88 12.32 10.88 5.75
C ALA A 88 11.42 9.71 5.37
N PHE A 89 11.73 8.96 4.31
CA PHE A 89 10.89 7.81 3.94
C PHE A 89 10.75 6.78 5.09
N ALA A 90 11.75 6.70 5.96
CA ALA A 90 11.75 5.87 7.17
C ALA A 90 10.63 6.23 8.17
N ASP A 91 10.06 7.43 8.10
CA ASP A 91 8.94 7.83 8.95
C ASP A 91 7.68 6.99 8.64
N TYR A 92 7.46 6.62 7.38
CA TYR A 92 6.38 5.68 7.02
C TYR A 92 6.61 4.27 7.58
N LEU A 93 7.86 3.83 7.70
CA LEU A 93 8.19 2.55 8.32
C LEU A 93 7.91 2.60 9.82
N ALA A 94 8.18 3.73 10.48
CA ALA A 94 7.84 3.95 11.89
C ALA A 94 6.31 4.01 12.11
N ASP A 95 5.56 4.60 11.18
CA ASP A 95 4.09 4.59 11.20
C ASP A 95 3.54 3.16 11.10
N LEU A 96 4.13 2.33 10.24
CA LEU A 96 3.78 0.91 10.15
C LEU A 96 4.14 0.15 11.44
N ASP A 97 5.28 0.44 12.06
CA ASP A 97 5.62 -0.13 13.38
C ASP A 97 4.58 0.24 14.44
N ALA A 98 4.02 1.46 14.41
CA ALA A 98 2.97 1.88 15.33
C ALA A 98 1.69 1.04 15.16
N LEU A 99 1.27 0.77 13.91
CA LEU A 99 0.14 -0.12 13.64
C LEU A 99 0.43 -1.55 14.13
N VAL A 100 1.60 -2.10 13.81
CA VAL A 100 1.98 -3.45 14.23
C VAL A 100 2.05 -3.56 15.75
N ALA A 101 2.57 -2.55 16.44
CA ALA A 101 2.60 -2.49 17.90
C ALA A 101 1.18 -2.45 18.50
N LYS A 102 0.26 -1.69 17.90
CA LYS A 102 -1.15 -1.68 18.31
C LYS A 102 -1.79 -3.06 18.15
N LEU A 103 -1.56 -3.73 17.02
CA LEU A 103 -2.07 -5.08 16.78
C LEU A 103 -1.49 -6.09 17.78
N ALA A 104 -0.20 -6.00 18.09
CA ALA A 104 0.43 -6.84 19.10
C ALA A 104 -0.15 -6.61 20.50
N GLN A 105 -0.41 -5.36 20.89
CA GLN A 105 -1.08 -5.02 22.16
C GLN A 105 -2.49 -5.59 22.25
N ASP A 106 -3.19 -5.69 21.11
CA ASP A 106 -4.50 -6.32 21.01
C ASP A 106 -4.45 -7.86 20.90
N GLY A 107 -3.27 -8.46 21.06
CA GLY A 107 -3.09 -9.91 21.08
C GLY A 107 -2.86 -10.57 19.72
N VAL A 108 -2.59 -9.79 18.66
CA VAL A 108 -2.22 -10.36 17.35
C VAL A 108 -0.77 -10.86 17.40
N ALA A 109 -0.58 -12.17 17.32
CA ALA A 109 0.73 -12.79 17.20
C ALA A 109 1.37 -12.47 15.84
N ALA A 110 2.68 -12.19 15.82
CA ALA A 110 3.38 -11.74 14.63
C ALA A 110 3.34 -12.77 13.49
N GLU A 111 3.47 -14.06 13.83
CA GLU A 111 3.37 -15.20 12.92
C GLU A 111 1.97 -15.46 12.37
N ARG A 112 0.99 -14.64 12.77
CA ARG A 112 -0.38 -14.60 12.23
C ARG A 112 -0.70 -13.27 11.54
N LEU A 113 0.30 -12.43 11.32
CA LEU A 113 0.15 -11.16 10.62
C LEU A 113 0.66 -11.30 9.18
N PHE A 114 -0.17 -10.90 8.22
CA PHE A 114 0.21 -10.72 6.82
C PHE A 114 0.16 -9.23 6.47
N VAL A 115 0.90 -8.84 5.43
CA VAL A 115 0.84 -7.48 4.88
C VAL A 115 0.32 -7.55 3.46
N LEU A 116 -0.73 -6.79 3.17
CA LEU A 116 -1.21 -6.54 1.81
C LEU A 116 -1.02 -5.06 1.53
N ALA A 117 -0.30 -4.70 0.48
CA ALA A 117 0.10 -3.32 0.28
C ALA A 117 0.05 -2.91 -1.19
N HIS A 118 -0.46 -1.71 -1.47
CA HIS A 118 -0.59 -1.18 -2.82
C HIS A 118 0.40 -0.04 -3.09
N SER A 119 1.03 -0.01 -4.27
CA SER A 119 1.78 1.13 -4.79
C SER A 119 2.82 1.69 -3.79
N GLN A 120 2.66 2.93 -3.30
CA GLN A 120 3.51 3.51 -2.25
C GLN A 120 3.51 2.65 -0.97
N GLY A 121 2.35 2.16 -0.54
CA GLY A 121 2.24 1.23 0.60
C GLY A 121 3.07 -0.03 0.38
N ALA A 122 3.15 -0.53 -0.86
CA ALA A 122 4.00 -1.67 -1.19
C ALA A 122 5.49 -1.32 -1.12
N LEU A 123 5.90 -0.12 -1.56
CA LEU A 123 7.27 0.36 -1.38
C LEU A 123 7.63 0.47 0.11
N ILE A 124 6.71 0.97 0.94
CA ILE A 124 6.83 1.03 2.41
C ILE A 124 6.99 -0.39 2.98
N ALA A 125 6.08 -1.30 2.65
CA ALA A 125 6.11 -2.69 3.12
C ALA A 125 7.40 -3.42 2.73
N THR A 126 7.90 -3.19 1.51
CA THR A 126 9.14 -3.80 1.03
C THR A 126 10.35 -3.29 1.81
N LEU A 127 10.49 -1.98 2.02
CA LEU A 127 11.59 -1.47 2.84
C LEU A 127 11.45 -1.88 4.30
N TRP A 128 10.23 -1.94 4.82
CA TRP A 128 9.96 -2.43 6.18
C TRP A 128 10.41 -3.89 6.34
N GLY A 129 10.08 -4.76 5.39
CA GLY A 129 10.55 -6.16 5.36
C GLY A 129 12.07 -6.26 5.21
N LEU A 130 12.68 -5.54 4.25
CA LEU A 130 14.14 -5.52 4.05
C LEU A 130 14.89 -5.00 5.28
N SER A 131 14.31 -4.08 6.06
CA SER A 131 14.92 -3.58 7.30
C SER A 131 14.92 -4.59 8.47
N GLY A 132 14.30 -5.76 8.31
CA GLY A 132 14.18 -6.77 9.36
C GLY A 132 13.10 -6.46 10.40
N ARG A 133 12.38 -5.33 10.27
CA ARG A 133 11.21 -4.99 11.09
C ARG A 133 10.06 -5.97 10.87
N GLY A 134 9.89 -6.43 9.62
CA GLY A 134 8.90 -7.42 9.21
C GLY A 134 9.32 -8.89 9.29
N ARG A 135 10.41 -9.23 9.97
CA ARG A 135 10.96 -10.60 9.94
C ARG A 135 10.01 -11.70 10.43
N HIS A 136 8.99 -11.33 11.21
CA HIS A 136 8.07 -12.27 11.86
C HIS A 136 6.69 -12.35 11.20
N VAL A 137 6.42 -11.53 10.18
CA VAL A 137 5.13 -11.62 9.47
C VAL A 137 5.11 -12.85 8.56
N SER A 138 3.92 -13.41 8.38
CA SER A 138 3.70 -14.67 7.65
C SER A 138 3.85 -14.54 6.13
N GLY A 139 3.80 -13.32 5.59
CA GLY A 139 3.96 -13.08 4.16
C GLY A 139 3.47 -11.72 3.69
N PHE A 140 3.82 -11.39 2.44
CA PHE A 140 3.51 -10.12 1.80
C PHE A 140 2.75 -10.34 0.49
N VAL A 141 1.64 -9.63 0.31
CA VAL A 141 0.92 -9.47 -0.96
C VAL A 141 1.10 -8.04 -1.42
N LEU A 142 1.88 -7.82 -2.47
CA LEU A 142 2.16 -6.50 -3.01
C LEU A 142 1.40 -6.28 -4.31
N THR A 143 0.71 -5.14 -4.44
CA THR A 143 -0.07 -4.83 -5.65
C THR A 143 0.49 -3.59 -6.33
N SER A 144 0.86 -3.74 -7.61
CA SER A 144 1.51 -2.70 -8.45
C SER A 144 2.55 -1.87 -7.68
N PRO A 145 3.62 -2.51 -7.15
CA PRO A 145 4.51 -1.84 -6.20
C PRO A 145 5.25 -0.66 -6.83
N PHE A 146 5.36 0.45 -6.08
CA PHE A 146 5.97 1.70 -6.57
C PHE A 146 7.50 1.67 -6.61
N TYR A 147 8.09 0.72 -7.33
CA TYR A 147 9.55 0.57 -7.43
C TYR A 147 10.19 1.47 -8.48
N ALA A 148 9.44 1.92 -9.47
CA ALA A 148 9.84 2.96 -10.41
C ALA A 148 8.61 3.57 -11.08
N LEU A 149 8.71 4.84 -11.52
CA LEU A 149 7.70 5.44 -12.39
C LEU A 149 7.73 4.79 -13.78
N ALA A 150 6.56 4.62 -14.41
CA ALA A 150 6.45 4.07 -15.76
C ALA A 150 7.14 4.95 -16.82
N SER A 151 7.14 6.28 -16.59
CA SER A 151 7.83 7.24 -17.44
C SER A 151 8.86 8.03 -16.65
N ARG A 152 9.99 8.32 -17.30
CA ARG A 152 11.01 9.22 -16.76
C ARG A 152 10.70 10.64 -17.20
N ALA A 153 10.59 11.57 -16.26
CA ALA A 153 10.58 12.98 -16.60
C ALA A 153 11.89 13.36 -17.35
N PRO A 154 11.84 14.23 -18.36
CA PRO A 154 13.02 14.72 -19.05
C PRO A 154 14.07 15.28 -18.08
N LEU A 155 15.36 15.03 -18.35
CA LEU A 155 16.47 15.36 -17.44
C LEU A 155 16.50 16.86 -17.04
N ALA A 156 16.14 17.75 -17.97
CA ALA A 156 16.04 19.19 -17.71
C ALA A 156 14.97 19.54 -16.65
N LYS A 157 13.81 18.87 -16.67
CA LYS A 157 12.77 19.04 -15.64
C LYS A 157 13.23 18.50 -14.28
N LEU A 158 13.99 17.41 -14.27
CA LEU A 158 14.57 16.86 -13.04
C LEU A 158 15.59 17.81 -12.41
N LEU A 159 16.44 18.45 -13.21
CA LEU A 159 17.43 19.42 -12.72
C LEU A 159 16.76 20.67 -12.14
N ALA A 160 15.75 21.22 -12.82
CA ALA A 160 14.97 22.36 -12.33
C ALA A 160 14.16 22.02 -11.05
N ALA A 161 13.58 20.82 -10.99
CA ALA A 161 12.89 20.35 -9.79
C ALA A 161 13.85 20.15 -8.61
N ARG A 162 15.10 19.71 -8.86
CA ARG A 162 16.13 19.52 -7.82
C ARG A 162 16.60 20.83 -7.21
N THR A 163 16.73 21.90 -7.99
CA THR A 163 17.11 23.22 -7.46
C THR A 163 15.96 23.85 -6.68
N LEU A 164 14.75 23.86 -7.24
CA LEU A 164 13.57 24.42 -6.58
C LEU A 164 13.17 23.63 -5.32
N GLY A 165 13.27 22.30 -5.37
CA GLY A 165 12.98 21.41 -4.25
C GLY A 165 13.96 21.54 -3.08
N ARG A 166 15.15 22.12 -3.27
CA ARG A 166 16.06 22.47 -2.15
C ARG A 166 15.64 23.74 -1.43
N LEU A 167 15.04 24.69 -2.13
CA LEU A 167 14.66 26.00 -1.58
C LEU A 167 13.28 25.95 -0.91
N VAL A 168 12.33 25.24 -1.53
CA VAL A 168 10.96 25.11 -1.03
C VAL A 168 10.48 23.64 -1.07
N PRO A 169 11.15 22.71 -0.36
CA PRO A 169 10.86 21.27 -0.40
C PRO A 169 9.42 20.88 -0.03
N TRP A 170 8.71 21.79 0.65
CA TRP A 170 7.38 21.59 1.20
C TRP A 170 6.25 22.24 0.40
N LEU A 171 6.57 22.93 -0.71
CA LEU A 171 5.57 23.58 -1.55
C LEU A 171 4.72 22.51 -2.27
N PRO A 172 3.38 22.51 -2.09
CA PRO A 172 2.52 21.53 -2.76
C PRO A 172 2.59 21.64 -4.28
N ILE A 173 2.73 20.50 -4.94
CA ILE A 173 2.68 20.35 -6.39
C ILE A 173 1.64 19.27 -6.74
N SER A 174 1.00 19.40 -7.90
CA SER A 174 0.10 18.35 -8.39
C SER A 174 0.83 17.01 -8.43
N SER A 175 0.17 15.95 -7.94
CA SER A 175 0.71 14.59 -8.05
C SER A 175 0.74 14.09 -9.49
N GLY A 176 -0.07 14.70 -10.37
CA GLY A 176 -0.21 14.27 -11.77
C GLY A 176 -0.95 12.94 -11.94
N LEU A 177 -1.56 12.40 -10.88
CA LEU A 177 -2.37 11.19 -10.96
C LEU A 177 -3.75 11.51 -11.53
N ASP A 178 -4.05 10.95 -12.70
CA ASP A 178 -5.39 10.94 -13.29
C ASP A 178 -6.12 9.66 -12.85
N PRO A 179 -7.32 9.75 -12.24
CA PRO A 179 -8.13 8.57 -11.92
C PRO A 179 -8.33 7.60 -13.10
N ALA A 180 -8.33 8.11 -14.34
CA ALA A 180 -8.40 7.27 -15.54
C ALA A 180 -7.16 6.38 -15.72
N ASP A 181 -5.99 6.77 -15.24
CA ASP A 181 -4.80 5.91 -15.27
C ASP A 181 -4.74 4.94 -14.07
N LEU A 182 -5.64 5.09 -13.09
CA LEU A 182 -5.68 4.28 -11.87
C LEU A 182 -6.54 3.02 -12.01
N THR A 183 -7.74 3.14 -12.57
CA THR A 183 -8.71 2.03 -12.71
C THR A 183 -9.53 2.21 -13.97
N SER A 184 -9.97 1.12 -14.60
CA SER A 184 -10.96 1.17 -15.69
C SER A 184 -12.40 1.36 -15.22
N ASP A 185 -12.67 1.28 -13.90
CA ASP A 185 -14.01 1.42 -13.33
C ASP A 185 -14.45 2.90 -13.32
N PRO A 186 -15.43 3.31 -14.16
CA PRO A 186 -15.84 4.71 -14.27
C PRO A 186 -16.59 5.21 -13.03
N ASP A 187 -17.21 4.33 -12.27
CA ASP A 187 -17.92 4.71 -11.04
C ASP A 187 -16.90 5.01 -9.94
N LEU A 188 -15.84 4.20 -9.84
CA LEU A 188 -14.74 4.46 -8.92
C LEU A 188 -13.92 5.69 -9.33
N GLN A 189 -13.73 5.95 -10.62
CA GLN A 189 -13.11 7.20 -11.09
C GLN A 189 -13.89 8.44 -10.60
N LYS A 190 -15.22 8.45 -10.79
CA LYS A 190 -16.09 9.55 -10.33
C LYS A 190 -16.09 9.69 -8.82
N TRP A 191 -16.08 8.57 -8.10
CA TRP A 191 -16.00 8.56 -6.65
C TRP A 191 -14.66 9.17 -6.18
N THR A 192 -13.54 8.69 -6.71
CA THR A 192 -12.18 9.24 -6.47
C THR A 192 -12.12 10.74 -6.77
N ALA A 193 -12.77 11.20 -7.85
CA ALA A 193 -12.78 12.60 -8.25
C ALA A 193 -13.46 13.51 -7.21
N ARG A 194 -14.44 12.99 -6.46
CA ARG A 194 -15.24 13.74 -5.47
C ARG A 194 -14.79 13.51 -4.03
N ASP A 195 -13.88 12.58 -3.81
CA ASP A 195 -13.39 12.20 -2.50
C ASP A 195 -12.51 13.32 -1.89
N PRO A 196 -12.92 13.92 -0.76
CA PRO A 196 -12.14 14.98 -0.11
C PRO A 196 -10.90 14.46 0.61
N LEU A 197 -10.83 13.16 0.91
CA LEU A 197 -9.70 12.53 1.58
C LEU A 197 -8.60 12.10 0.58
N TYR A 198 -8.93 12.04 -0.71
CA TYR A 198 -7.98 11.69 -1.76
C TYR A 198 -6.97 12.82 -2.03
N GLY A 199 -5.70 12.54 -1.80
CA GLY A 199 -4.57 13.46 -1.96
C GLY A 199 -4.24 13.73 -3.43
N ARG A 200 -4.45 14.97 -3.86
CA ARG A 200 -4.13 15.44 -5.24
C ARG A 200 -2.81 16.19 -5.36
N VAL A 201 -2.21 16.51 -4.23
CA VAL A 201 -0.98 17.28 -4.16
C VAL A 201 0.03 16.53 -3.31
N THR A 202 1.29 16.58 -3.74
CA THR A 202 2.44 16.04 -3.03
C THR A 202 3.52 17.12 -2.95
N THR A 203 4.73 16.79 -2.51
CA THR A 203 5.82 17.74 -2.30
C THR A 203 7.11 17.29 -2.97
N PRO A 204 7.99 18.23 -3.39
CA PRO A 204 9.32 17.89 -3.90
C PRO A 204 10.12 17.02 -2.93
N ARG A 205 10.00 17.24 -1.62
CA ARG A 205 10.66 16.41 -0.60
C ARG A 205 10.19 14.97 -0.65
N TRP A 206 8.88 14.72 -0.71
CA TRP A 206 8.34 13.37 -0.80
C TRP A 206 8.86 12.65 -2.04
N PHE A 207 8.89 13.32 -3.21
CA PHE A 207 9.43 12.71 -4.43
C PHE A 207 10.89 12.30 -4.30
N GLU A 208 11.74 13.14 -3.69
CA GLU A 208 13.15 12.82 -3.46
C GLU A 208 13.29 11.61 -2.52
N GLU A 209 12.54 11.59 -1.42
CA GLU A 209 12.56 10.49 -0.45
C GLU A 209 12.04 9.17 -1.06
N ALA A 210 10.96 9.22 -1.84
CA ALA A 210 10.43 8.07 -2.56
C ALA A 210 11.44 7.52 -3.59
N ARG A 211 12.18 8.38 -4.30
CA ARG A 211 13.23 7.94 -5.24
C ARG A 211 14.42 7.29 -4.54
N ARG A 212 14.81 7.78 -3.36
CA ARG A 212 15.84 7.14 -2.54
C ARG A 212 15.39 5.76 -2.07
N ALA A 213 14.15 5.66 -1.61
CA ALA A 213 13.51 4.42 -1.23
C ALA A 213 13.48 3.39 -2.38
N GLN A 214 13.08 3.82 -3.58
CA GLN A 214 13.11 2.99 -4.80
C GLN A 214 14.51 2.48 -5.13
N ALA A 215 15.52 3.35 -5.07
CA ALA A 215 16.90 2.98 -5.32
C ALA A 215 17.43 1.99 -4.26
N GLU A 216 17.04 2.15 -3.00
CA GLU A 216 17.36 1.20 -1.94
C GLU A 216 16.73 -0.17 -2.18
N VAL A 217 15.43 -0.24 -2.51
CA VAL A 217 14.76 -1.51 -2.84
C VAL A 217 15.46 -2.20 -3.99
N ALA A 218 15.80 -1.48 -5.06
CA ALA A 218 16.50 -2.06 -6.21
C ALA A 218 17.87 -2.63 -5.81
N ARG A 219 18.64 -1.91 -4.96
CA ARG A 219 19.96 -2.36 -4.49
C ARG A 219 19.88 -3.59 -3.59
N ARG A 220 18.83 -3.68 -2.76
CA ARG A 220 18.68 -4.69 -1.71
C ARG A 220 17.72 -5.82 -2.10
N ALA A 221 17.24 -5.85 -3.34
CA ALA A 221 16.21 -6.81 -3.78
C ALA A 221 16.58 -8.26 -3.44
N GLY A 222 17.86 -8.64 -3.63
CA GLY A 222 18.37 -9.99 -3.32
C GLY A 222 18.31 -10.39 -1.85
N GLU A 223 18.18 -9.43 -0.93
CA GLU A 223 18.06 -9.67 0.51
C GLU A 223 16.63 -10.09 0.92
N TRP A 224 15.65 -9.96 0.03
CA TRP A 224 14.26 -10.30 0.33
C TRP A 224 14.04 -11.82 0.44
N THR A 225 13.72 -12.33 1.61
CA THR A 225 13.53 -13.78 1.85
C THR A 225 12.11 -14.18 2.27
N ALA A 226 11.25 -13.23 2.64
CA ALA A 226 9.90 -13.51 3.11
C ALA A 226 8.97 -14.00 1.99
N PRO A 227 7.96 -14.85 2.30
CA PRO A 227 6.93 -15.26 1.34
C PRO A 227 6.28 -14.07 0.64
N LEU A 228 6.22 -14.12 -0.69
CA LEU A 228 5.85 -12.97 -1.52
C LEU A 228 4.89 -13.36 -2.65
N LEU A 229 3.74 -12.69 -2.70
CA LEU A 229 2.88 -12.61 -3.88
C LEU A 229 2.92 -11.18 -4.41
N VAL A 230 3.16 -11.02 -5.71
CA VAL A 230 3.03 -9.74 -6.40
C VAL A 230 1.92 -9.83 -7.45
N LEU A 231 0.96 -8.90 -7.37
CA LEU A 231 -0.13 -8.74 -8.32
C LEU A 231 0.11 -7.43 -9.07
N ALA A 232 0.53 -7.50 -10.33
CA ALA A 232 0.90 -6.32 -11.11
C ALA A 232 -0.07 -6.03 -12.24
N ALA A 233 -0.31 -4.75 -12.49
CA ALA A 233 -1.07 -4.26 -13.62
C ALA A 233 -0.24 -4.35 -14.92
N GLY A 234 -0.82 -4.94 -15.98
CA GLY A 234 -0.16 -5.05 -17.29
C GLY A 234 -0.20 -3.77 -18.13
N ALA A 235 -1.23 -2.94 -17.94
CA ALA A 235 -1.40 -1.66 -18.64
C ALA A 235 -1.11 -0.44 -17.71
N ASP A 236 -0.20 -0.62 -16.76
CA ASP A 236 0.14 0.41 -15.76
C ASP A 236 0.88 1.60 -16.39
N ARG A 237 0.32 2.80 -16.18
CA ARG A 237 0.92 4.08 -16.64
C ARG A 237 1.55 4.88 -15.52
N VAL A 238 1.38 4.43 -14.27
CA VAL A 238 1.92 5.08 -13.08
C VAL A 238 3.28 4.46 -12.75
N VAL A 239 3.35 3.13 -12.68
CA VAL A 239 4.56 2.41 -12.26
C VAL A 239 5.07 1.46 -13.35
N GLY A 240 6.40 1.36 -13.44
CA GLY A 240 7.04 0.55 -14.48
C GLY A 240 7.11 -0.93 -14.08
N LEU A 241 6.46 -1.80 -14.86
CA LEU A 241 6.43 -3.25 -14.62
C LEU A 241 7.84 -3.89 -14.59
N ASP A 242 8.79 -3.35 -15.35
CA ASP A 242 10.17 -3.86 -15.40
C ASP A 242 10.86 -3.82 -14.03
N ALA A 243 10.62 -2.77 -13.24
CA ALA A 243 11.20 -2.66 -11.89
C ALA A 243 10.62 -3.73 -10.95
N THR A 244 9.32 -4.03 -11.09
CA THR A 244 8.65 -5.11 -10.36
C THR A 244 9.20 -6.48 -10.76
N ARG A 245 9.37 -6.73 -12.07
CA ARG A 245 9.98 -7.97 -12.58
C ARG A 245 11.41 -8.15 -12.07
N ALA A 246 12.21 -7.08 -12.11
CA ALA A 246 13.58 -7.09 -11.62
C ALA A 246 13.65 -7.41 -10.12
N PHE A 247 12.79 -6.79 -9.30
CA PHE A 247 12.72 -7.07 -7.88
C PHE A 247 12.36 -8.53 -7.59
N VAL A 248 11.27 -9.05 -8.19
CA VAL A 248 10.83 -10.44 -7.95
C VAL A 248 11.88 -11.44 -8.44
N SER A 249 12.51 -11.17 -9.59
CA SER A 249 13.59 -12.00 -10.11
C SER A 249 14.76 -12.08 -9.12
N ALA A 250 15.21 -10.92 -8.62
CA ALA A 250 16.34 -10.83 -7.69
C ALA A 250 16.04 -11.36 -6.29
N ALA A 251 14.80 -11.27 -5.79
CA ALA A 251 14.43 -11.65 -4.43
C ALA A 251 14.92 -13.06 -4.03
N GLY A 252 15.58 -13.19 -2.88
CA GLY A 252 16.05 -14.48 -2.34
C GLY A 252 14.96 -15.40 -1.79
N ALA A 253 13.70 -14.98 -1.80
CA ALA A 253 12.56 -15.75 -1.31
C ALA A 253 12.35 -17.02 -2.15
N THR A 254 12.21 -18.15 -1.45
CA THR A 254 11.90 -19.45 -2.06
C THR A 254 10.43 -19.56 -2.45
N ASP A 255 9.55 -18.95 -1.66
CA ASP A 255 8.12 -18.80 -1.93
C ASP A 255 7.84 -17.40 -2.49
N LYS A 256 7.97 -17.25 -3.81
CA LYS A 256 7.67 -16.00 -4.51
C LYS A 256 6.89 -16.25 -5.79
N ARG A 257 5.90 -15.40 -6.06
CA ARG A 257 5.13 -15.42 -7.31
C ARG A 257 4.82 -14.01 -7.79
N LEU A 258 4.91 -13.80 -9.11
CA LEU A 258 4.42 -12.61 -9.80
C LEU A 258 3.29 -13.02 -10.73
N GLU A 259 2.14 -12.39 -10.57
CA GLU A 259 1.00 -12.48 -11.49
C GLU A 259 0.80 -11.11 -12.17
N VAL A 260 0.66 -11.11 -13.49
CA VAL A 260 0.46 -9.88 -14.27
C VAL A 260 -0.92 -9.93 -14.91
N TYR A 261 -1.77 -8.97 -14.57
CA TYR A 261 -3.11 -8.85 -15.11
C TYR A 261 -3.10 -7.95 -16.35
N GLU A 262 -3.06 -8.58 -17.53
CA GLU A 262 -3.08 -7.86 -18.80
C GLU A 262 -4.32 -6.98 -18.93
N GLY A 263 -4.13 -5.75 -19.42
CA GLY A 263 -5.20 -4.76 -19.56
C GLY A 263 -5.61 -4.03 -18.26
N PHE A 264 -5.21 -4.51 -17.09
CA PHE A 264 -5.50 -3.83 -15.82
C PHE A 264 -4.67 -2.56 -15.69
N ARG A 265 -5.26 -1.51 -15.12
CA ARG A 265 -4.58 -0.28 -14.73
C ARG A 265 -4.05 -0.38 -13.28
N HIS A 266 -3.45 0.70 -12.79
CA HIS A 266 -2.61 0.72 -11.60
C HIS A 266 -3.22 0.03 -10.36
N GLU A 267 -4.48 0.32 -10.05
CA GLU A 267 -5.19 -0.19 -8.86
C GLU A 267 -5.85 -1.55 -9.14
N VAL A 268 -5.06 -2.63 -9.26
CA VAL A 268 -5.56 -3.97 -9.62
C VAL A 268 -6.71 -4.50 -8.74
N LEU A 269 -6.77 -4.11 -7.47
CA LEU A 269 -7.85 -4.51 -6.53
C LEU A 269 -9.13 -3.69 -6.68
N ASN A 270 -9.08 -2.62 -7.48
CA ASN A 270 -10.14 -1.65 -7.72
C ASN A 270 -10.58 -1.62 -9.19
N GLU A 271 -10.04 -2.53 -10.01
CA GLU A 271 -10.46 -2.72 -11.40
C GLU A 271 -11.89 -3.24 -11.51
N VAL A 272 -12.48 -3.16 -12.71
CA VAL A 272 -13.80 -3.74 -12.99
C VAL A 272 -13.78 -5.26 -12.75
N GLU A 273 -12.69 -5.92 -13.18
CA GLU A 273 -12.46 -7.35 -13.01
C GLU A 273 -11.71 -7.72 -11.71
N ARG A 274 -11.70 -6.83 -10.71
CA ARG A 274 -11.01 -7.00 -9.41
C ARG A 274 -11.28 -8.31 -8.67
N ALA A 275 -12.38 -8.99 -8.97
CA ALA A 275 -12.71 -10.28 -8.35
C ALA A 275 -11.58 -11.31 -8.53
N ARG A 276 -10.89 -11.29 -9.69
CA ARG A 276 -9.76 -12.20 -9.99
C ARG A 276 -8.56 -11.97 -9.07
N PRO A 277 -7.93 -10.77 -9.02
CA PRO A 277 -6.81 -10.53 -8.11
C PRO A 277 -7.19 -10.59 -6.63
N ILE A 278 -8.42 -10.22 -6.26
CA ILE A 278 -8.89 -10.38 -4.88
C ILE A 278 -8.94 -11.86 -4.48
N ALA A 279 -9.52 -12.72 -5.33
CA ALA A 279 -9.57 -14.16 -5.07
C ALA A 279 -8.17 -14.78 -4.98
N GLU A 280 -7.25 -14.36 -5.85
CA GLU A 280 -5.85 -14.76 -5.83
C GLU A 280 -5.16 -14.41 -4.51
N ALA A 281 -5.30 -13.16 -4.05
CA ALA A 281 -4.75 -12.70 -2.78
C ALA A 281 -5.32 -13.50 -1.61
N VAL A 282 -6.64 -13.66 -1.55
CA VAL A 282 -7.32 -14.43 -0.49
C VAL A 282 -6.86 -15.89 -0.48
N ALA A 283 -6.76 -16.53 -1.64
CA ALA A 283 -6.32 -17.92 -1.74
C ALA A 283 -4.87 -18.09 -1.26
N TRP A 284 -3.97 -17.19 -1.69
CA TRP A 284 -2.57 -17.22 -1.30
C TRP A 284 -2.39 -17.02 0.21
N LEU A 285 -3.14 -16.08 0.81
CA LEU A 285 -3.16 -15.84 2.25
C LEU A 285 -3.73 -17.04 3.01
N SER A 286 -4.86 -17.60 2.54
CA SER A 286 -5.53 -18.74 3.19
C SER A 286 -4.66 -20.00 3.20
N ALA A 287 -3.84 -20.20 2.17
CA ALA A 287 -2.91 -21.34 2.11
C ALA A 287 -1.77 -21.25 3.15
N ARG A 288 -1.52 -20.06 3.72
CA ARG A 288 -0.43 -19.79 4.68
C ARG A 288 -0.93 -19.45 6.08
N ALA A 289 -2.20 -19.11 6.23
CA ALA A 289 -2.80 -18.83 7.52
C ALA A 289 -2.91 -20.14 8.35
N PRO A 290 -2.77 -20.07 9.68
CA PRO A 290 -3.12 -21.17 10.56
C PRO A 290 -4.57 -21.61 10.34
N ARG A 291 -4.82 -22.92 10.46
CA ARG A 291 -6.16 -23.48 10.35
C ARG A 291 -7.02 -23.08 11.54
#